data_AF-A0A3D3ICH3-F1
#
_entry.id   AF-A0A3D3ICH3-F1
#
_cell.length_a   1.000
_cell.length_b   1.000
_cell.length_c   1.000
_cell.angle_alpha   90.00
_cell.angle_beta   90.00
_cell.angle_gamma   90.00
#
_symmetry.space_group_name_H-M   'P 1'
#
loop_
_entity.id
_entity.type
_entity.pdbx_description
1 polymer ?
#
loop_
_entity_poly.entity_id
_entity_poly.type
_entity_poly.pdbx_seq_one_letter_code
_entity_poly.pdbx_strand_id
1 'polypeptide(L)'
;PTTSTQSFNGRTYEAGASYIIPLNQPQYRLIKSMFEKRTTFEDSLFYDISSWTFPLAFNLEYDELKSVPALGQKVSKPELPVGKVLNEKATYAYAFEPFGYYTPRAIYRLVSHGIRIKVAHEVFHNPSGKSFARGSIMIPIENQVLA
;
A
#
# COMPACT_ATOMS: atom_id res chain seq x y z
N PRO A 1 1.77 8.88 11.52
CA PRO A 1 0.44 8.45 11.06
C PRO A 1 -0.66 9.38 11.59
N THR A 2 -1.77 9.53 10.87
CA THR A 2 -2.98 10.22 11.37
C THR A 2 -3.58 9.44 12.53
N THR A 3 -4.15 10.13 13.51
CA THR A 3 -4.80 9.52 14.69
C THR A 3 -6.30 9.30 14.50
N SER A 4 -6.89 9.93 13.48
CA SER A 4 -8.28 9.79 13.09
C SER A 4 -8.39 9.53 11.58
N THR A 5 -9.45 8.82 11.19
CA THR A 5 -9.81 8.62 9.79
C THR A 5 -10.30 9.94 9.22
N GLN A 6 -9.84 10.31 8.04
CA GLN A 6 -10.12 11.60 7.40
C GLN A 6 -10.58 11.40 5.97
N SER A 7 -11.47 12.25 5.48
CA SER A 7 -11.95 12.20 4.10
C SER A 7 -11.60 13.49 3.36
N PHE A 8 -10.91 13.36 2.23
CA PHE A 8 -10.49 14.46 1.37
C PHE A 8 -10.82 14.13 -0.08
N ASN A 9 -11.37 15.09 -0.83
CA ASN A 9 -11.65 14.94 -2.26
C ASN A 9 -12.44 13.66 -2.63
N GLY A 10 -13.33 13.19 -1.74
CA GLY A 10 -14.10 11.96 -1.95
C GLY A 10 -13.34 10.66 -1.67
N ARG A 11 -12.11 10.73 -1.16
CA ARG A 11 -11.32 9.58 -0.70
C ARG A 11 -11.23 9.55 0.82
N THR A 12 -11.19 8.35 1.39
CA THR A 12 -11.08 8.12 2.82
C THR A 12 -9.70 7.56 3.16
N TYR A 13 -9.07 8.17 4.16
CA TYR A 13 -7.73 7.91 4.64
C TYR A 13 -7.80 7.39 6.07
N GLU A 14 -7.53 6.10 6.26
CA GLU A 14 -7.68 5.45 7.56
C GLU A 14 -6.67 5.94 8.59
N ALA A 15 -7.14 6.05 9.85
CA ALA A 15 -6.28 6.30 11.00
C ALA A 15 -5.17 5.24 11.11
N GLY A 16 -3.96 5.66 11.47
CA GLY A 16 -2.82 4.76 11.62
C GLY A 16 -2.18 4.30 10.30
N ALA A 17 -2.89 4.37 9.18
CA ALA A 17 -2.41 3.97 7.86
C ALA A 17 -2.04 5.16 6.95
N SER A 18 -2.41 6.39 7.33
CA SER A 18 -2.24 7.58 6.50
C SER A 18 -1.22 8.57 7.08
N TYR A 19 -0.59 9.37 6.23
CA TYR A 19 0.42 10.35 6.62
C TYR A 19 0.11 11.73 6.02
N ILE A 20 0.40 12.78 6.79
CA ILE A 20 0.36 14.16 6.31
C ILE A 20 1.79 14.63 6.16
N ILE A 21 2.12 15.18 4.99
CA ILE A 21 3.44 15.73 4.69
C ILE A 21 3.32 17.26 4.59
N PRO A 22 3.69 18.02 5.64
CA PRO A 22 3.66 19.48 5.58
C PRO A 22 4.65 19.99 4.53
N LEU A 23 4.21 20.87 3.66
CA LEU A 23 5.06 21.45 2.61
C LEU A 23 5.93 22.61 3.11
N ASN A 24 5.62 23.19 4.27
CA ASN A 24 6.44 24.23 4.90
C ASN A 24 7.68 23.63 5.59
N GLN A 25 8.60 23.08 4.80
CA GLN A 25 9.87 22.51 5.24
C GLN A 25 10.97 22.69 4.17
N PRO A 26 12.26 22.60 4.52
CA PRO A 26 13.36 22.87 3.58
C PRO A 26 13.32 22.02 2.29
N GLN A 27 12.80 20.78 2.38
CA GLN A 27 12.71 19.83 1.28
C GLN A 27 11.45 20.00 0.40
N TYR A 28 10.78 21.16 0.44
CA TYR A 28 9.57 21.46 -0.36
C TYR A 28 9.68 20.99 -1.82
N ARG A 29 10.76 21.39 -2.52
CA ARG A 29 10.95 21.08 -3.94
C ARG A 29 11.06 19.58 -4.19
N LEU A 30 11.80 18.86 -3.34
CA LEU A 30 11.93 17.40 -3.44
C LEU A 30 10.57 16.72 -3.29
N ILE A 31 9.79 17.10 -2.27
CA ILE A 31 8.45 16.54 -2.04
C ILE A 31 7.56 16.83 -3.24
N LYS A 32 7.55 18.07 -3.76
CA LYS A 32 6.72 18.39 -4.92
C LYS A 32 7.12 17.57 -6.14
N SER A 33 8.42 17.45 -6.44
CA SER A 33 8.91 16.65 -7.57
C SER A 33 8.61 15.15 -7.43
N MET A 34 8.61 14.59 -6.22
CA MET A 34 8.23 13.17 -6.00
C MET A 34 6.76 12.90 -6.35
N PHE A 35 5.87 13.85 -6.11
CA PHE A 35 4.41 13.72 -6.32
C PHE A 35 3.90 14.38 -7.61
N GLU A 36 4.78 15.06 -8.36
CA GLU A 36 4.43 15.76 -9.60
C GLU A 36 4.14 14.75 -10.72
N LYS A 37 3.07 14.99 -11.47
CA LYS A 37 2.75 14.23 -12.70
C LYS A 37 2.89 15.17 -13.91
N ARG A 38 4.03 15.11 -14.59
CA ARG A 38 4.24 15.83 -15.86
C ARG A 38 3.82 14.96 -17.03
N THR A 39 2.91 15.48 -17.84
CA THR A 39 2.46 14.84 -19.09
C THR A 39 2.86 15.64 -20.32
N THR A 40 3.37 16.86 -20.15
CA THR A 40 3.84 17.74 -21.22
C THR A 40 5.31 18.09 -21.00
N PHE A 41 6.10 18.02 -22.07
CA PHE A 41 7.53 18.32 -22.08
C PHE A 41 7.82 19.26 -23.25
N GLU A 42 8.67 20.27 -23.03
CA GLU A 42 9.03 21.22 -24.09
C GLU A 42 10.09 20.66 -25.05
N ASP A 43 10.87 19.67 -24.64
CA ASP A 43 11.98 19.12 -25.42
C ASP A 43 11.78 17.61 -25.72
N SER A 44 12.21 17.20 -26.91
CA SER A 44 11.99 15.88 -27.51
C SER A 44 12.96 14.80 -27.02
N LEU A 45 13.95 15.15 -26.21
CA LEU A 45 14.94 14.24 -25.62
C LEU A 45 14.33 13.46 -24.45
N PHE A 46 13.38 12.60 -24.79
CA PHE A 46 12.48 11.90 -23.87
C PHE A 46 13.18 10.89 -22.94
N TYR A 47 14.39 10.44 -23.28
CA TYR A 47 15.00 9.26 -22.65
C TYR A 47 15.57 9.50 -21.24
N ASP A 48 15.90 10.75 -20.88
CA ASP A 48 16.56 11.08 -19.60
C ASP A 48 15.68 11.93 -18.65
N ILE A 49 14.41 12.18 -18.99
CA ILE A 49 13.56 13.17 -18.27
C ILE A 49 12.34 12.52 -17.59
N SER A 50 12.06 11.23 -17.82
CA SER A 50 10.92 10.55 -17.20
C SER A 50 11.24 10.11 -15.77
N SER A 51 11.20 11.04 -14.82
CA SER A 51 11.15 10.72 -13.40
C SER A 51 9.88 9.91 -13.13
N TRP A 52 10.04 8.67 -12.65
CA TRP A 52 8.92 7.83 -12.22
C TRP A 52 8.25 8.51 -11.03
N THR A 53 7.04 9.03 -11.23
CA THR A 53 6.31 9.72 -10.17
C THR A 53 6.06 8.74 -9.04
N PHE A 54 6.41 9.12 -7.81
CA PHE A 54 6.41 8.25 -6.65
C PHE A 54 5.03 7.59 -6.41
N PRO A 55 3.89 8.30 -6.57
CA PRO A 55 2.58 7.68 -6.43
C PRO A 55 2.29 6.59 -7.46
N LEU A 56 2.75 6.73 -8.70
CA LEU A 56 2.50 5.72 -9.74
C LEU A 56 3.43 4.52 -9.56
N ALA A 57 4.69 4.75 -9.19
CA ALA A 57 5.67 3.68 -8.97
C ALA A 57 5.27 2.74 -7.81
N PHE A 58 4.61 3.29 -6.78
CA PHE A 58 4.24 2.56 -5.58
C PHE A 58 2.73 2.34 -5.41
N ASN A 59 1.92 2.71 -6.41
CA ASN A 59 0.46 2.68 -6.35
C ASN A 59 -0.08 3.36 -5.07
N LEU A 60 0.43 4.55 -4.75
CA LEU A 60 0.04 5.29 -3.55
C LEU A 60 -1.16 6.17 -3.83
N GLU A 61 -2.14 6.09 -2.94
CA GLU A 61 -3.22 7.05 -2.85
C GLU A 61 -2.72 8.33 -2.17
N TYR A 62 -3.02 9.49 -2.78
CA TYR A 62 -2.63 10.78 -2.24
C TYR A 62 -3.57 11.89 -2.70
N ASP A 63 -3.63 12.96 -1.91
CA ASP A 63 -4.33 14.20 -2.24
C ASP A 63 -3.51 15.42 -1.81
N GLU A 64 -3.52 16.46 -2.63
CA GLU A 64 -2.96 17.77 -2.27
C GLU A 64 -4.02 18.56 -1.49
N LEU A 65 -3.66 19.00 -0.29
CA LEU A 65 -4.55 19.72 0.61
C LEU A 65 -4.22 21.22 0.58
N LYS A 66 -5.26 22.06 0.43
CA LYS A 66 -5.11 23.53 0.47
C LYS A 66 -5.05 24.08 1.89
N SER A 67 -5.64 23.38 2.85
CA SER A 67 -5.59 23.69 4.27
C SER A 67 -4.86 22.59 5.03
N VAL A 68 -4.18 22.97 6.11
CA VAL A 68 -3.50 22.00 6.98
C VAL A 68 -4.53 21.34 7.88
N PRO A 69 -4.78 20.03 7.77
CA PRO A 69 -5.65 19.32 8.69
C PRO A 69 -4.98 19.17 10.06
N ALA A 70 -5.70 18.60 11.03
CA ALA A 70 -5.12 18.27 12.33
C ALA A 70 -3.89 17.35 12.15
N LEU A 71 -2.73 17.85 12.56
CA LEU A 71 -1.48 17.10 12.48
C LEU A 71 -1.38 16.11 13.64
N GLY A 72 -0.93 14.89 13.33
CA GLY A 72 -0.54 13.91 14.35
C GLY A 72 0.86 14.17 14.90
N GLN A 73 1.36 13.21 15.68
CA GLN A 73 2.76 13.25 16.14
C GLN A 73 3.74 13.19 14.96
N LYS A 74 4.82 13.97 15.05
CA LYS A 74 5.90 13.95 14.07
C LYS A 74 6.55 12.57 14.03
N VAL A 75 6.62 11.98 12.84
CA VAL A 75 7.35 10.74 12.61
C VAL A 75 8.84 11.05 12.56
N SER A 76 9.60 10.56 13.53
CA SER A 76 11.06 10.77 13.62
C SER A 76 11.85 9.61 13.01
N LYS A 77 11.29 8.40 13.04
CA LYS A 77 11.86 7.18 12.45
C LYS A 77 10.75 6.37 11.79
N PRO A 78 10.96 5.84 10.58
CA PRO A 78 10.03 4.88 10.01
C PRO A 78 10.15 3.57 10.78
N GLU A 79 9.01 3.03 11.20
CA GLU A 79 8.94 1.69 11.78
C GLU A 79 8.60 0.67 10.69
N LEU A 80 9.17 -0.54 10.80
CA LEU A 80 8.76 -1.63 9.93
C LEU A 80 7.34 -2.05 10.31
N PRO A 81 6.42 -2.18 9.34
CA PRO A 81 5.07 -2.64 9.64
C PRO A 81 5.12 -4.05 10.22
N VAL A 82 4.46 -4.24 11.36
CA VAL A 82 4.31 -5.55 11.97
C VAL A 82 3.08 -6.23 11.37
N GLY A 83 3.29 -7.35 10.70
CA GLY A 83 2.21 -8.17 10.20
C GLY A 83 1.48 -8.88 11.35
N LYS A 84 0.19 -9.17 11.14
CA LYS A 84 -0.61 -9.99 12.06
C LYS A 84 -1.35 -11.06 11.27
N VAL A 85 -1.32 -12.29 11.78
CA VAL A 85 -2.22 -13.35 11.31
C VAL A 85 -3.55 -13.18 12.03
N LEU A 86 -4.62 -12.99 11.27
CA LEU A 86 -5.97 -12.96 11.82
C LEU A 86 -6.51 -14.39 11.82
N ASN A 87 -7.04 -14.83 12.97
CA ASN A 87 -7.55 -16.19 13.17
C ASN A 87 -6.50 -17.29 12.95
N GLU A 88 -5.69 -17.55 13.98
CA GLU A 88 -4.63 -18.58 13.96
C GLU A 88 -5.14 -20.02 13.77
N LYS A 89 -6.45 -20.24 13.87
CA LYS A 89 -7.11 -21.55 13.72
C LYS A 89 -7.97 -21.63 12.47
N ALA A 90 -7.59 -20.94 11.39
CA ALA A 90 -8.26 -21.11 10.11
C ALA A 90 -8.25 -22.60 9.72
N THR A 91 -9.33 -23.07 9.10
CA THR A 91 -9.49 -24.48 8.68
C THR A 91 -9.50 -24.65 7.16
N TYR A 92 -9.78 -23.59 6.40
CA TYR A 92 -9.88 -23.62 4.95
C TYR A 92 -8.69 -22.94 4.26
N ALA A 93 -8.51 -21.64 4.50
CA ALA A 93 -7.45 -20.85 3.88
C ALA A 93 -7.17 -19.57 4.69
N TYR A 94 -5.96 -19.05 4.53
CA TYR A 94 -5.65 -17.65 4.84
C TYR A 94 -5.78 -16.81 3.56
N ALA A 95 -6.10 -15.53 3.72
CA ALA A 95 -6.13 -14.59 2.59
C ALA A 95 -5.62 -13.21 3.01
N PHE A 96 -4.90 -12.55 2.10
CA PHE A 96 -4.49 -11.17 2.25
C PHE A 96 -4.52 -10.44 0.91
N GLU A 97 -4.77 -9.14 0.95
CA GLU A 97 -4.76 -8.29 -0.23
C GLU A 97 -3.30 -7.87 -0.52
N PRO A 98 -2.87 -7.79 -1.80
CA PRO A 98 -1.47 -7.59 -2.17
C PRO A 98 -1.03 -6.13 -2.05
N PHE A 99 -1.46 -5.44 -0.99
CA PHE A 99 -1.19 -4.03 -0.79
C PHE A 99 0.06 -3.81 0.07
N GLY A 100 0.83 -2.79 -0.24
CA GLY A 100 1.99 -2.37 0.54
C GLY A 100 3.33 -2.90 0.03
N TYR A 101 4.38 -2.13 0.36
CA TYR A 101 5.73 -2.29 -0.18
C TYR A 101 6.36 -3.67 0.08
N TYR A 102 6.05 -4.31 1.22
CA TYR A 102 6.63 -5.61 1.60
C TYR A 102 5.87 -6.83 1.08
N THR A 103 4.78 -6.65 0.33
CA THR A 103 3.99 -7.76 -0.23
C THR A 103 4.83 -8.73 -1.07
N PRO A 104 5.67 -8.28 -2.02
CA PRO A 104 6.52 -9.20 -2.78
C PRO A 104 7.48 -10.00 -1.90
N ARG A 105 8.01 -9.38 -0.84
CA ARG A 105 8.88 -10.06 0.14
C ARG A 105 8.12 -11.14 0.91
N ALA A 106 6.87 -10.89 1.30
CA ALA A 106 6.03 -11.87 1.97
C ALA A 106 5.69 -13.05 1.04
N ILE A 107 5.27 -12.75 -0.18
CA ILE A 107 4.99 -13.76 -1.22
C ILE A 107 6.23 -14.61 -1.50
N TYR A 108 7.38 -13.99 -1.70
CA TYR A 108 8.64 -14.70 -1.92
C TYR A 108 8.95 -15.66 -0.78
N ARG A 109 8.83 -15.20 0.47
CA ARG A 109 9.06 -16.05 1.64
C ARG A 109 8.10 -17.26 1.69
N LEU A 110 6.83 -17.08 1.34
CA LEU A 110 5.89 -18.21 1.29
C LEU A 110 6.33 -19.23 0.23
N VAL A 111 6.53 -18.76 -1.00
CA VAL A 111 6.90 -19.61 -2.14
C VAL A 111 8.27 -20.28 -1.92
N SER A 112 9.24 -19.59 -1.33
CA SER A 112 10.57 -20.16 -1.04
C SER A 112 10.53 -21.28 -0.01
N HIS A 113 9.50 -21.34 0.84
CA HIS A 113 9.25 -22.43 1.78
C HIS A 113 8.30 -23.50 1.20
N GLY A 114 8.07 -23.50 -0.11
CA GLY A 114 7.19 -24.47 -0.77
C GLY A 114 5.70 -24.23 -0.51
N ILE A 115 5.32 -23.14 0.17
CA ILE A 115 3.92 -22.84 0.46
C ILE A 115 3.24 -22.42 -0.84
N ARG A 116 2.24 -23.20 -1.24
CA ARG A 116 1.41 -22.90 -2.40
C ARG A 116 0.51 -21.71 -2.09
N ILE A 117 0.49 -20.76 -3.01
CA ILE A 117 -0.43 -19.62 -2.99
C ILE A 117 -1.30 -19.64 -4.24
N LYS A 118 -2.48 -19.02 -4.16
CA LYS A 118 -3.40 -18.79 -5.27
C LYS A 118 -3.68 -17.31 -5.39
N VAL A 119 -3.87 -16.83 -6.62
CA VAL A 119 -4.24 -15.43 -6.90
C VAL A 119 -5.71 -15.39 -7.29
N ALA A 120 -6.46 -14.50 -6.68
CA ALA A 120 -7.88 -14.32 -6.96
C ALA A 120 -8.07 -13.56 -8.29
N HIS A 121 -8.81 -14.16 -9.23
CA HIS A 121 -9.18 -13.52 -10.49
C HIS A 121 -10.48 -12.72 -10.39
N GLU A 122 -11.30 -13.02 -9.39
CA GLU A 122 -12.58 -12.37 -9.10
C GLU A 122 -12.64 -11.97 -7.62
N VAL A 123 -13.59 -11.09 -7.29
CA VAL A 123 -13.87 -10.68 -5.90
C VAL A 123 -14.47 -11.86 -5.16
N PHE A 124 -14.01 -12.11 -3.93
CA PHE A 124 -14.60 -13.12 -3.05
C PHE A 124 -14.80 -12.57 -1.63
N HIS A 125 -15.57 -13.30 -0.83
CA HIS A 125 -15.90 -12.90 0.53
C HIS A 125 -15.52 -14.01 1.51
N ASN A 126 -15.07 -13.64 2.71
CA ASN A 126 -14.91 -14.60 3.80
C ASN A 126 -16.26 -14.82 4.54
N PRO A 127 -16.33 -15.79 5.48
CA PRO A 127 -17.56 -16.05 6.24
C PRO A 127 -18.07 -14.88 7.08
N SER A 128 -17.21 -13.90 7.43
CA SER A 128 -17.61 -12.70 8.16
C SER A 128 -18.09 -11.56 7.24
N GLY A 129 -18.19 -11.80 5.93
CA GLY A 129 -18.61 -10.80 4.94
C GLY A 129 -17.51 -9.83 4.49
N LYS A 130 -16.25 -9.99 4.92
CA LYS A 130 -15.14 -9.18 4.41
C LYS A 130 -14.91 -9.52 2.94
N SER A 131 -14.94 -8.50 2.10
CA SER A 131 -14.61 -8.59 0.67
C SER A 131 -13.10 -8.57 0.44
N PHE A 132 -12.66 -9.30 -0.58
CA PHE A 132 -11.28 -9.36 -1.05
C PHE A 132 -11.26 -9.09 -2.56
N ALA A 133 -10.52 -8.07 -2.96
CA ALA A 133 -10.47 -7.63 -4.36
C ALA A 133 -9.72 -8.61 -5.27
N ARG A 134 -9.92 -8.46 -6.60
CA ARG A 134 -9.09 -9.13 -7.62
C ARG A 134 -7.61 -8.89 -7.35
N GLY A 135 -6.79 -9.94 -7.46
CA GLY A 135 -5.36 -9.92 -7.13
C GLY A 135 -5.05 -10.35 -5.69
N SER A 136 -6.06 -10.51 -4.83
CA SER A 136 -5.88 -11.06 -3.48
C SER A 136 -5.17 -12.41 -3.49
N ILE A 137 -4.31 -12.64 -2.50
CA ILE A 137 -3.56 -13.87 -2.33
C ILE A 137 -4.29 -14.77 -1.34
N MET A 138 -4.55 -16.00 -1.74
CA MET A 138 -5.13 -17.05 -0.91
C MET A 138 -4.08 -18.14 -0.66
N ILE A 139 -3.94 -18.55 0.60
CA ILE A 139 -3.06 -19.63 1.04
C ILE A 139 -3.96 -20.76 1.55
N PRO A 140 -4.21 -21.82 0.77
CA PRO A 140 -5.01 -22.95 1.23
C PRO A 140 -4.30 -23.69 2.36
N ILE A 141 -5.06 -24.25 3.29
CA ILE A 141 -4.49 -25.07 4.38
C ILE A 141 -4.30 -26.51 3.89
N GLU A 142 -5.26 -27.02 3.15
CA GLU A 142 -5.16 -28.34 2.54
C GLU A 142 -4.21 -28.35 1.34
N ASN A 143 -3.65 -29.54 1.06
CA ASN A 143 -2.74 -29.78 -0.06
C ASN A 143 -1.45 -28.93 -0.02
N GLN A 144 -1.02 -28.53 1.18
CA GLN A 144 0.32 -27.98 1.41
C GLN A 144 1.30 -29.12 1.69
N VAL A 145 2.42 -29.12 0.99
CA VAL A 145 3.54 -30.02 1.29
C VAL A 145 4.52 -29.21 2.13
N LEU A 146 4.40 -29.34 3.45
CA LEU A 146 5.35 -28.75 4.38
C LEU A 146 6.53 -29.72 4.51
N ALA A 147 7.73 -29.26 4.12
CA ALA A 147 8.97 -30.01 4.30
C ALA A 147 9.45 -29.97 5.75
#